data_AF-A0A520FBQ3-F1
#
_entry.id   AF-A0A520FBQ3-F1
#
_cell.length_a   1.000
_cell.length_b   1.000
_cell.length_c   1.000
_cell.angle_alpha   90.00
_cell.angle_beta   90.00
_cell.angle_gamma   90.00
#
_symmetry.space_group_name_H-M   'P 1'
#
loop_
_entity.id
_entity.type
_entity.pdbx_description
1 polymer ?
#
loop_
_entity_poly.entity_id
_entity_poly.type
_entity_poly.pdbx_seq_one_letter_code
_entity_poly.pdbx_strand_id
1 'polypeptide(L)'
;MPEALEVVGAAIVPSDLFGPITHDPAAQRAARRRFHRLSVLIHPDRVDPAYASRAAAAFTHASDLYRRWQAAASSMNSATAIVLNGSRGSYRIGTRHARGSIADLHHATDSGGAGVVIKVPRSVASNALIDAERAALTEIAASAEGGNDWLRAYFPQLIDHLTHADPVTGARRQVNVLDSLTTGFVTLAEVRAAYPGGLDPRDWVWMHRRLLRALAAAHRAGWVHTAVTADNVLIHPERHGVVLAGWSFATR
;
A
#
# COMPACT_ATOMS: atom_id res chain seq x y z
N MET A 1 15.84 16.14 -12.36
CA MET A 1 15.08 17.13 -11.56
C MET A 1 13.59 16.78 -11.52
N PRO A 2 12.85 16.60 -12.64
CA PRO A 2 11.43 16.23 -12.60
C PRO A 2 11.17 14.93 -11.81
N GLU A 3 11.97 13.90 -12.05
CA GLU A 3 11.91 12.64 -11.30
C GLU A 3 12.12 12.83 -9.79
N ALA A 4 13.02 13.73 -9.37
CA ALA A 4 13.27 13.99 -7.95
C ALA A 4 12.07 14.69 -7.29
N LEU A 5 11.41 15.61 -8.00
CA LEU A 5 10.17 16.24 -7.53
C LEU A 5 9.04 15.21 -7.41
N GLU A 6 8.90 14.32 -8.39
CA GLU A 6 7.89 13.25 -8.37
C GLU A 6 8.14 12.25 -7.24
N VAL A 7 9.40 11.81 -7.03
CA VAL A 7 9.75 10.90 -5.95
C VAL A 7 9.50 11.51 -4.57
N VAL A 8 9.85 12.80 -4.38
CA VAL A 8 9.58 13.50 -3.12
C VAL A 8 8.09 13.71 -2.92
N GLY A 9 7.38 14.12 -3.97
CA GLY A 9 5.94 14.34 -3.90
C GLY A 9 5.10 13.07 -3.69
N ALA A 10 5.56 11.93 -4.22
CA ALA A 10 4.93 10.63 -4.00
C ALA A 10 5.11 10.08 -2.57
N ALA A 11 6.09 10.59 -1.82
CA ALA A 11 6.38 10.10 -0.47
C ALA A 11 5.36 10.62 0.54
N ILE A 12 4.72 9.69 1.25
CA ILE A 12 3.75 10.02 2.29
C ILE A 12 4.40 9.86 3.66
N VAL A 13 5.15 8.78 3.88
CA VAL A 13 5.78 8.50 5.17
C VAL A 13 7.31 8.61 5.07
N PRO A 14 8.01 8.86 6.20
CA PRO A 14 9.46 9.00 6.18
C PRO A 14 10.19 7.81 5.53
N SER A 15 9.66 6.60 5.70
CA SER A 15 10.25 5.39 5.14
C SER A 15 10.22 5.31 3.61
N ASP A 16 9.38 6.11 2.95
CA ASP A 16 9.28 6.13 1.49
C ASP A 16 10.55 6.71 0.85
N LEU A 17 11.17 7.69 1.52
CA LEU A 17 12.40 8.33 1.06
C LEU A 17 13.66 7.78 1.73
N PHE A 18 13.57 7.42 3.00
CA PHE A 18 14.75 7.19 3.86
C PHE A 18 14.87 5.76 4.37
N GLY A 19 13.94 4.88 4.02
CA GLY A 19 13.91 3.49 4.49
C GLY A 19 13.34 3.35 5.91
N PRO A 20 13.24 2.10 6.42
CA PRO A 20 12.66 1.83 7.73
C PRO A 20 13.30 2.66 8.85
N ILE A 21 12.51 3.01 9.86
CA ILE A 21 13.04 3.65 11.08
C ILE A 21 13.95 2.65 11.78
N THR A 22 15.19 3.06 12.09
CA THR A 22 16.20 2.16 12.66
C THR A 22 17.26 2.90 13.45
N HIS A 23 17.83 2.22 14.44
CA HIS A 23 18.99 2.67 15.20
C HIS A 23 20.32 2.24 14.58
N ASP A 24 20.31 1.49 13.46
CA ASP A 24 21.54 1.09 12.77
C ASP A 24 22.30 2.32 12.22
N PRO A 25 23.55 2.55 12.67
CA PRO A 25 24.37 3.67 12.20
C PRO A 25 24.61 3.65 10.69
N ALA A 26 24.66 2.48 10.04
CA ALA A 26 24.89 2.40 8.60
C ALA A 26 23.66 2.91 7.81
N ALA A 27 22.47 2.45 8.19
CA ALA A 27 21.20 2.94 7.65
C ALA A 27 21.00 4.45 7.91
N GLN A 28 21.34 4.96 9.10
CA GLN A 28 21.29 6.39 9.41
C GLN A 28 22.19 7.24 8.50
N ARG A 29 23.42 6.77 8.26
CA ARG A 29 24.32 7.42 7.29
C ARG A 29 23.76 7.36 5.86
N ALA A 30 23.12 6.26 5.47
CA ALA A 30 22.49 6.13 4.16
C ALA A 30 21.31 7.11 3.98
N ALA A 31 20.42 7.21 4.98
CA ALA A 31 19.33 8.17 5.00
C ALA A 31 19.83 9.62 4.89
N ARG A 32 20.85 10.00 5.67
CA ARG A 32 21.49 11.32 5.59
C ARG A 32 22.06 11.62 4.20
N ARG A 33 22.80 10.67 3.61
CA ARG A 33 23.34 10.82 2.25
C ARG A 33 22.23 10.99 1.23
N ARG A 34 21.14 10.25 1.36
CA ARG A 34 19.98 10.35 0.46
C ARG A 34 19.29 11.70 0.60
N PHE A 35 19.08 12.19 1.82
CA PHE A 35 18.56 13.53 2.06
C PHE A 35 19.41 14.60 1.38
N HIS A 36 20.73 14.63 1.63
CA HIS A 36 21.62 15.60 0.98
C HIS A 36 21.58 15.51 -0.55
N ARG A 37 21.54 14.30 -1.13
CA ARG A 37 21.43 14.12 -2.58
C ARG A 37 20.13 14.72 -3.12
N LEU A 38 19.00 14.46 -2.46
CA LEU A 38 17.70 15.04 -2.84
C LEU A 38 17.73 16.56 -2.71
N SER A 39 18.23 17.10 -1.58
CA SER A 39 18.37 18.53 -1.34
C SER A 39 19.15 19.25 -2.43
N VAL A 40 20.23 18.66 -2.94
CA VAL A 40 21.01 19.23 -4.05
C VAL A 40 20.21 19.26 -5.36
N LEU A 41 19.43 18.21 -5.64
CA LEU A 41 18.64 18.08 -6.87
C LEU A 41 17.38 18.96 -6.91
N ILE A 42 16.83 19.31 -5.74
CA ILE A 42 15.58 20.05 -5.59
C ILE A 42 15.78 21.42 -4.93
N HIS A 43 17.01 21.93 -4.84
CA HIS A 43 17.25 23.23 -4.21
C HIS A 43 16.63 24.35 -5.05
N PRO A 44 15.79 25.25 -4.47
CA PRO A 44 15.08 26.28 -5.23
C PRO A 44 16.03 27.20 -6.02
N ASP A 45 17.18 27.54 -5.45
CA ASP A 45 18.17 28.42 -6.11
C ASP A 45 19.02 27.72 -7.20
N ARG A 46 18.83 26.42 -7.42
CA ARG A 46 19.63 25.63 -8.38
C ARG A 46 18.80 25.08 -9.54
N VAL A 47 17.50 25.33 -9.53
CA VAL A 47 16.58 24.90 -10.60
C VAL A 47 16.21 26.08 -11.48
N ASP A 48 15.71 25.77 -12.67
CA ASP A 48 15.09 26.76 -13.53
C ASP A 48 13.95 27.48 -12.77
N PRO A 49 13.83 28.83 -12.87
CA PRO A 49 12.79 29.61 -12.19
C PRO A 49 11.37 29.07 -12.33
N ALA A 50 11.04 28.43 -13.47
CA ALA A 50 9.75 27.80 -13.70
C ALA A 50 9.42 26.67 -12.70
N TYR A 51 10.44 26.07 -12.08
CA TYR A 51 10.32 25.00 -11.10
C TYR A 51 10.60 25.44 -9.66
N ALA A 52 10.99 26.71 -9.42
CA ALA A 52 11.45 27.18 -8.11
C ALA A 52 10.42 26.95 -6.99
N SER A 53 9.12 27.18 -7.27
CA SER A 53 8.04 26.94 -6.31
C SER A 53 7.88 25.46 -5.94
N ARG A 54 7.89 24.57 -6.95
CA ARG A 54 7.84 23.12 -6.74
C ARG A 54 9.08 22.61 -6.04
N ALA A 55 10.25 23.14 -6.37
CA ALA A 55 11.52 22.81 -5.71
C ALA A 55 11.50 23.23 -4.23
N ALA A 56 10.99 24.43 -3.90
CA ALA A 56 10.81 24.87 -2.51
C ALA A 56 9.83 23.97 -1.74
N ALA A 57 8.70 23.61 -2.35
CA ALA A 57 7.74 22.67 -1.77
C ALA A 57 8.37 21.29 -1.53
N ALA A 58 9.11 20.76 -2.52
CA ALA A 58 9.82 19.49 -2.40
C ALA A 58 10.89 19.52 -1.31
N PHE A 59 11.68 20.59 -1.24
CA PHE A 59 12.70 20.73 -0.22
C PHE A 59 12.08 20.77 1.19
N THR A 60 10.98 21.51 1.35
CA THR A 60 10.24 21.59 2.61
C THR A 60 9.70 20.22 3.02
N HIS A 61 9.03 19.52 2.10
CA HIS A 61 8.46 18.20 2.34
C HIS A 61 9.52 17.14 2.67
N ALA A 62 10.60 17.07 1.88
CA ALA A 62 11.72 16.16 2.15
C ALA A 62 12.40 16.45 3.50
N SER A 63 12.51 17.72 3.88
CA SER A 63 13.07 18.14 5.17
C SER A 63 12.18 17.75 6.34
N ASP A 64 10.86 17.89 6.21
CA ASP A 64 9.90 17.45 7.24
C ASP A 64 9.95 15.93 7.43
N LEU A 65 9.89 15.17 6.32
CA LEU A 65 10.01 13.71 6.37
C LEU A 65 11.34 13.26 6.99
N TYR A 66 12.44 13.93 6.65
CA TYR A 66 13.75 13.59 7.22
C TYR A 66 13.84 13.91 8.71
N ARG A 67 13.30 15.06 9.14
CA ARG A 67 13.22 15.41 10.56
C ARG A 67 12.42 14.39 11.35
N ARG A 68 11.26 13.96 10.84
CA ARG A 68 10.44 12.89 11.45
C ARG A 68 11.18 11.57 11.50
N TRP A 69 11.91 11.22 10.43
CA TRP A 69 12.75 10.02 10.39
C TRP A 69 13.80 10.03 11.50
N GLN A 70 14.52 11.15 11.67
CA GLN A 70 15.54 11.32 12.71
C GLN A 70 14.95 11.30 14.12
N ALA A 71 13.80 11.95 14.33
CA ALA A 71 13.11 11.97 15.62
C ALA A 71 12.69 10.55 16.02
N ALA A 72 12.08 9.79 15.10
CA ALA A 72 11.68 8.41 15.32
C ALA A 72 12.88 7.48 15.57
N ALA A 73 14.01 7.72 14.89
CA ALA A 73 15.26 6.97 15.09
C ALA A 73 15.99 7.33 16.40
N SER A 74 15.65 8.47 17.02
CA SER A 74 16.24 8.90 18.30
C SER A 74 15.33 8.60 19.50
N SER A 75 14.01 8.57 19.30
CA SER A 75 13.00 8.30 20.31
C SER A 75 11.79 7.62 19.68
N MET A 76 11.52 6.36 20.07
CA MET A 76 10.38 5.58 19.56
C MET A 76 9.02 6.25 19.83
N ASN A 77 8.92 7.13 20.83
CA ASN A 77 7.65 7.71 21.28
C ASN A 77 7.34 9.10 20.69
N SER A 78 8.18 9.65 19.80
CA SER A 78 8.08 11.06 19.37
C SER A 78 7.71 11.27 17.89
N ALA A 79 7.47 10.22 17.13
CA ALA A 79 7.07 10.36 15.74
C ALA A 79 5.63 10.92 15.63
N THR A 80 5.48 12.15 15.13
CA THR A 80 4.16 12.71 14.80
C THR A 80 3.55 11.88 13.67
N ALA A 81 2.52 11.10 14.00
CA ALA A 81 1.86 10.24 13.01
C ALA A 81 1.32 11.08 11.85
N ILE A 82 1.41 10.52 10.66
CA ILE A 82 0.80 11.09 9.47
C ILE A 82 -0.63 10.57 9.42
N VAL A 83 -1.58 11.47 9.18
CA VAL A 83 -3.01 11.14 9.17
C VAL A 83 -3.57 11.44 7.80
N LEU A 84 -4.22 10.45 7.20
CA LEU A 84 -5.01 10.61 5.98
C LEU A 84 -6.49 10.61 6.36
N ASN A 85 -7.22 11.62 5.89
CA ASN A 85 -8.67 11.73 6.11
C ASN A 85 -9.38 11.16 4.88
N GLY A 86 -10.20 10.15 5.10
CA GLY A 86 -11.10 9.58 4.10
C GLY A 86 -12.55 9.94 4.34
N SER A 87 -13.44 9.34 3.55
CA SER A 87 -14.87 9.62 3.62
C SER A 87 -15.54 9.01 4.85
N ARG A 88 -14.94 7.98 5.44
CA ARG A 88 -15.49 7.21 6.57
C ARG A 88 -14.68 7.34 7.85
N GLY A 89 -13.50 7.96 7.80
CA GLY A 89 -12.70 8.18 9.00
C GLY A 89 -11.33 8.80 8.75
N SER A 90 -10.52 8.83 9.81
CA SER A 90 -9.14 9.26 9.78
C SER A 90 -8.22 8.08 10.05
N TYR A 91 -7.15 7.96 9.27
CA TYR A 91 -6.24 6.83 9.30
C TYR A 91 -4.82 7.28 9.61
N ARG A 92 -4.26 6.76 10.71
CA ARG A 92 -2.87 7.00 11.09
C ARG A 92 -1.99 6.06 10.28
N ILE A 93 -1.32 6.58 9.26
CA ILE A 93 -0.45 5.80 8.39
C ILE A 93 0.88 5.51 9.08
N GLY A 94 1.31 4.25 8.97
CA GLY A 94 2.54 3.72 9.52
C GLY A 94 3.54 3.34 8.42
N THR A 95 4.37 2.35 8.72
CA THR A 95 5.41 1.88 7.81
C THR A 95 4.82 1.25 6.56
N ARG A 96 5.58 1.29 5.46
CA ARG A 96 5.25 0.52 4.26
C ARG A 96 5.31 -0.97 4.60
N HIS A 97 4.18 -1.63 4.39
CA HIS A 97 3.98 -3.08 4.54
C HIS A 97 4.58 -3.83 3.34
N ALA A 98 4.18 -3.43 2.13
CA ALA A 98 4.55 -4.13 0.91
C ALA A 98 4.61 -3.18 -0.29
N ARG A 99 5.29 -3.62 -1.34
CA ARG A 99 5.40 -2.92 -2.61
C ARG A 99 4.75 -3.76 -3.71
N GLY A 100 3.65 -3.29 -4.27
CA GLY A 100 2.98 -3.93 -5.40
C GLY A 100 3.47 -3.41 -6.76
N SER A 101 2.84 -3.90 -7.84
CA SER A 101 3.19 -3.53 -9.23
C SER A 101 2.95 -2.06 -9.56
N ILE A 102 1.91 -1.45 -8.96
CA ILE A 102 1.54 -0.04 -9.21
C ILE A 102 1.45 0.82 -7.95
N ALA A 103 1.36 0.20 -6.79
CA ALA A 103 1.04 0.86 -5.53
C ALA A 103 1.91 0.34 -4.38
N ASP A 104 2.15 1.20 -3.41
CA ASP A 104 2.75 0.83 -2.12
C ASP A 104 1.61 0.64 -1.11
N LEU A 105 1.76 -0.37 -0.25
CA LEU A 105 0.79 -0.73 0.80
C LEU A 105 1.40 -0.36 2.14
N HIS A 106 0.63 0.32 2.99
CA HIS A 106 1.09 0.79 4.30
C HIS A 106 0.22 0.20 5.40
N HIS A 107 0.86 -0.20 6.49
CA HIS A 107 0.14 -0.43 7.73
C HIS A 107 -0.48 0.88 8.20
N ALA A 108 -1.68 0.83 8.73
CA ALA A 108 -2.32 1.97 9.36
C ALA A 108 -3.30 1.52 10.44
N THR A 109 -3.75 2.48 11.24
CA THR A 109 -4.87 2.27 12.17
C THR A 109 -5.96 3.29 11.89
N ASP A 110 -7.22 2.89 12.05
CA ASP A 110 -8.33 3.84 12.08
C ASP A 110 -8.38 4.63 13.40
N SER A 111 -9.39 5.48 13.57
CA SER A 111 -9.61 6.28 14.78
C SER A 111 -9.94 5.45 16.02
N GLY A 112 -10.45 4.23 15.84
CA GLY A 112 -10.72 3.27 16.91
C GLY A 112 -9.51 2.40 17.28
N GLY A 113 -8.40 2.52 16.54
CA GLY A 113 -7.19 1.72 16.73
C GLY A 113 -7.21 0.38 16.01
N ALA A 114 -8.23 0.08 15.21
CA ALA A 114 -8.27 -1.14 14.42
C ALA A 114 -7.28 -1.05 13.24
N GLY A 115 -6.59 -2.14 12.96
CA GLY A 115 -5.62 -2.21 11.88
C GLY A 115 -6.29 -2.19 10.51
N VAL A 116 -5.75 -1.39 9.59
CA VAL A 116 -6.13 -1.33 8.18
C VAL A 116 -4.88 -1.28 7.29
N VAL A 117 -5.05 -1.49 5.99
CA VAL A 117 -4.00 -1.31 4.98
C VAL A 117 -4.38 -0.16 4.05
N ILE A 118 -3.50 0.82 3.91
CA ILE A 118 -3.67 1.92 2.97
C ILE A 118 -2.88 1.61 1.70
N LYS A 119 -3.56 1.58 0.56
CA LYS A 119 -2.94 1.34 -0.74
C LYS A 119 -2.86 2.62 -1.54
N VAL A 120 -1.63 3.04 -1.85
CA VAL A 120 -1.34 4.32 -2.50
C VAL A 120 -0.65 4.07 -3.83
N PRO A 121 -1.22 4.50 -4.98
CA PRO A 121 -0.57 4.34 -6.27
C PRO A 121 0.69 5.19 -6.34
N ARG A 122 1.76 4.63 -6.94
CA ARG A 122 3.04 5.34 -7.13
C ARG A 122 3.01 6.38 -8.24
N SER A 123 2.05 6.29 -9.16
CA SER A 123 1.78 7.32 -10.17
C SER A 123 0.29 7.66 -10.22
N VAL A 124 -0.04 8.92 -10.46
CA VAL A 124 -1.42 9.35 -10.73
C VAL A 124 -2.02 8.70 -11.99
N ALA A 125 -1.16 8.27 -12.93
CA ALA A 125 -1.58 7.50 -14.10
C ALA A 125 -2.23 6.16 -13.70
N SER A 126 -1.96 5.66 -12.50
CA SER A 126 -2.56 4.42 -11.98
C SER A 126 -3.86 4.64 -11.21
N ASN A 127 -4.39 5.87 -11.13
CA ASN A 127 -5.65 6.14 -10.41
C ASN A 127 -6.80 5.29 -10.94
N ALA A 128 -6.93 5.15 -12.26
CA ALA A 128 -7.98 4.32 -12.88
C ALA A 128 -7.90 2.84 -12.45
N LEU A 129 -6.70 2.32 -12.19
CA LEU A 129 -6.51 0.95 -11.69
C LEU A 129 -6.91 0.82 -10.21
N ILE A 130 -6.71 1.87 -9.41
CA ILE A 130 -7.18 1.92 -8.01
C ILE A 130 -8.70 2.02 -7.95
N ASP A 131 -9.30 2.81 -8.85
CA ASP A 131 -10.76 2.92 -8.95
C ASP A 131 -11.39 1.62 -9.49
N ALA A 132 -10.73 0.93 -10.43
CA ALA A 132 -11.16 -0.40 -10.89
C ALA A 132 -11.15 -1.44 -9.76
N GLU A 133 -10.11 -1.46 -8.91
CA GLU A 133 -10.09 -2.30 -7.71
C GLU A 133 -11.24 -1.95 -6.76
N ARG A 134 -11.51 -0.65 -6.57
CA ARG A 134 -12.62 -0.20 -5.73
C ARG A 134 -13.95 -0.74 -6.25
N ALA A 135 -14.19 -0.62 -7.56
CA ALA A 135 -15.40 -1.11 -8.21
C ALA A 135 -15.53 -2.63 -8.06
N ALA A 136 -14.48 -3.38 -8.37
CA ALA A 136 -14.46 -4.83 -8.26
C ALA A 136 -14.77 -5.32 -6.84
N LEU A 137 -14.06 -4.79 -5.83
CA LEU A 137 -14.29 -5.19 -4.44
C LEU A 137 -15.70 -4.81 -3.95
N THR A 138 -16.22 -3.64 -4.37
CA THR A 138 -17.58 -3.20 -4.02
C THR A 138 -18.64 -4.12 -4.62
N GLU A 139 -18.55 -4.41 -5.92
CA GLU A 139 -19.53 -5.22 -6.64
C GLU A 139 -19.47 -6.69 -6.23
N ILE A 140 -18.27 -7.23 -5.99
CA ILE A 140 -18.10 -8.58 -5.43
C ILE A 140 -18.74 -8.68 -4.05
N ALA A 141 -18.50 -7.71 -3.17
CA ALA A 141 -19.09 -7.70 -1.83
C ALA A 141 -20.63 -7.59 -1.86
N ALA A 142 -21.18 -6.78 -2.77
CA ALA A 142 -22.63 -6.69 -2.98
C ALA A 142 -23.23 -7.99 -3.52
N SER A 143 -22.52 -8.71 -4.41
CA SER A 143 -22.97 -10.00 -4.95
C SER A 143 -23.07 -11.12 -3.91
N ALA A 144 -22.41 -10.93 -2.75
CA ALA A 144 -22.43 -11.85 -1.62
C ALA A 144 -23.68 -11.70 -0.74
N GLU A 145 -24.41 -10.58 -0.85
CA GLU A 145 -25.65 -10.38 -0.11
C GLU A 145 -26.73 -11.40 -0.51
N GLY A 146 -27.63 -11.75 0.42
CA GLY A 146 -28.73 -12.68 0.15
C GLY A 146 -28.36 -14.16 0.22
N GLY A 147 -27.49 -14.55 1.17
CA GLY A 147 -27.18 -15.96 1.49
C GLY A 147 -25.80 -16.43 1.04
N ASN A 148 -24.96 -15.54 0.51
CA ASN A 148 -23.60 -15.84 0.07
C ASN A 148 -22.53 -15.10 0.91
N ASP A 149 -22.84 -14.71 2.15
CA ASP A 149 -21.93 -13.93 3.01
C ASP A 149 -20.58 -14.61 3.22
N TRP A 150 -20.54 -15.94 3.14
CA TRP A 150 -19.33 -16.75 3.18
C TRP A 150 -18.30 -16.40 2.09
N LEU A 151 -18.73 -15.73 1.00
CA LEU A 151 -17.86 -15.25 -0.08
C LEU A 151 -16.95 -14.11 0.37
N ARG A 152 -17.40 -13.28 1.31
CA ARG A 152 -16.64 -12.11 1.78
C ARG A 152 -15.28 -12.49 2.36
N ALA A 153 -15.15 -13.71 2.90
CA ALA A 153 -13.91 -14.21 3.47
C ALA A 153 -12.79 -14.48 2.44
N TYR A 154 -13.08 -14.46 1.13
CA TYR A 154 -12.07 -14.69 0.08
C TYR A 154 -11.53 -13.42 -0.57
N PHE A 155 -11.98 -12.24 -0.16
CA PHE A 155 -11.60 -10.98 -0.79
C PHE A 155 -11.19 -9.95 0.27
N PRO A 156 -10.29 -9.01 -0.07
CA PRO A 156 -10.10 -7.82 0.75
C PRO A 156 -11.40 -7.05 0.89
N GLN A 157 -11.65 -6.50 2.08
CA GLN A 157 -12.76 -5.61 2.32
C GLN A 157 -12.32 -4.17 2.04
N LEU A 158 -13.06 -3.48 1.18
CA LEU A 158 -12.90 -2.04 1.02
C LEU A 158 -13.55 -1.33 2.21
N ILE A 159 -12.73 -0.75 3.07
CA ILE A 159 -13.16 -0.02 4.27
C ILE A 159 -13.51 1.42 3.93
N ASP A 160 -12.67 2.09 3.13
CA ASP A 160 -12.84 3.49 2.73
C ASP A 160 -12.04 3.80 1.46
N HIS A 161 -12.23 4.99 0.93
CA HIS A 161 -11.41 5.57 -0.12
C HIS A 161 -11.19 7.06 0.12
N LEU A 162 -10.08 7.58 -0.40
CA LEU A 162 -9.73 8.99 -0.24
C LEU A 162 -8.92 9.50 -1.42
N THR A 163 -8.89 10.83 -1.56
CA THR A 163 -7.97 11.48 -2.49
C THR A 163 -6.85 12.14 -1.71
N HIS A 164 -5.61 11.75 -2.00
CA HIS A 164 -4.41 12.35 -1.43
C HIS A 164 -3.79 13.32 -2.44
N ALA A 165 -3.61 14.57 -2.06
CA ALA A 165 -2.89 15.56 -2.87
C ALA A 165 -1.40 15.52 -2.52
N ASP A 166 -0.57 15.31 -3.54
CA ASP A 166 0.88 15.41 -3.43
C ASP A 166 1.27 16.84 -2.98
N PRO A 167 2.03 17.00 -1.88
CA PRO A 167 2.36 18.32 -1.32
C PRO A 167 3.31 19.14 -2.20
N VAL A 168 3.97 18.51 -3.18
CA VAL A 168 4.94 19.12 -4.09
C VAL A 168 4.30 19.45 -5.43
N THR A 169 3.63 18.47 -6.02
CA THR A 169 3.13 18.59 -7.39
C THR A 169 1.66 19.01 -7.45
N GLY A 170 0.92 18.89 -6.34
CA GLY A 170 -0.54 19.05 -6.30
C GLY A 170 -1.30 17.91 -6.98
N ALA A 171 -0.59 16.89 -7.50
CA ALA A 171 -1.19 15.78 -8.20
C ALA A 171 -2.06 14.95 -7.24
N ARG A 172 -3.27 14.59 -7.70
CA ARG A 172 -4.28 13.93 -6.87
C ARG A 172 -4.22 12.42 -7.09
N ARG A 173 -3.92 11.66 -6.05
CA ARG A 173 -3.88 10.20 -6.05
C ARG A 173 -5.16 9.64 -5.44
N GLN A 174 -5.75 8.65 -6.10
CA GLN A 174 -6.83 7.86 -5.52
C GLN A 174 -6.23 6.79 -4.62
N VAL A 175 -6.77 6.66 -3.42
CA VAL A 175 -6.25 5.77 -2.38
C VAL A 175 -7.40 4.90 -1.88
N ASN A 176 -7.13 3.60 -1.73
CA ASN A 176 -8.08 2.67 -1.10
C ASN A 176 -7.59 2.31 0.30
N VAL A 177 -8.52 2.23 1.24
CA VAL A 177 -8.30 1.70 2.59
C VAL A 177 -8.96 0.33 2.64
N LEU A 178 -8.16 -0.69 2.93
CA LEU A 178 -8.57 -2.08 2.98
C LEU A 178 -8.48 -2.61 4.41
N ASP A 179 -9.19 -3.69 4.72
CA ASP A 179 -9.02 -4.40 5.97
C ASP A 179 -7.58 -4.91 6.14
N SER A 180 -7.16 -5.10 7.40
CA SER A 180 -5.82 -5.60 7.67
C SER A 180 -5.72 -7.09 7.41
N LEU A 181 -5.33 -7.43 6.19
CA LEU A 181 -4.91 -8.78 5.79
C LEU A 181 -3.43 -9.03 6.11
N THR A 182 -2.89 -8.39 7.15
CA THR A 182 -1.46 -8.46 7.50
C THR A 182 -1.16 -9.32 8.72
N THR A 183 -2.18 -9.69 9.49
CA THR A 183 -2.03 -10.54 10.67
C THR A 183 -2.35 -11.99 10.32
N GLY A 184 -1.37 -12.89 10.49
CA GLY A 184 -1.55 -14.33 10.28
C GLY A 184 -1.60 -14.77 8.81
N PHE A 185 -1.60 -13.83 7.87
CA PHE A 185 -1.52 -14.09 6.44
C PHE A 185 -0.07 -14.07 5.95
N VAL A 186 0.24 -14.99 5.05
CA VAL A 186 1.45 -15.03 4.21
C VAL A 186 1.01 -15.18 2.75
N THR A 187 1.81 -14.68 1.82
CA THR A 187 1.57 -14.89 0.40
C THR A 187 1.86 -16.34 -0.01
N LEU A 188 1.20 -16.82 -1.05
CA LEU A 188 1.52 -18.12 -1.64
C LEU A 188 2.96 -18.13 -2.21
N ALA A 189 3.52 -16.96 -2.56
CA ALA A 189 4.93 -16.81 -2.93
C ALA A 189 5.87 -17.13 -1.76
N GLU A 190 5.58 -16.64 -0.55
CA GLU A 190 6.32 -16.97 0.67
C GLU A 190 6.17 -18.44 1.04
N VAL A 191 4.96 -19.01 0.90
CA VAL A 191 4.74 -20.46 1.07
C VAL A 191 5.63 -21.24 0.10
N ARG A 192 5.65 -20.88 -1.19
CA ARG A 192 6.50 -21.55 -2.18
C ARG A 192 7.99 -21.43 -1.83
N ALA A 193 8.44 -20.29 -1.31
CA ALA A 193 9.83 -20.10 -0.91
C ALA A 193 10.20 -20.93 0.33
N ALA A 194 9.28 -21.10 1.28
CA ALA A 194 9.48 -21.90 2.48
C ALA A 194 9.47 -23.41 2.20
N TYR A 195 8.77 -23.86 1.15
CA TYR A 195 8.63 -25.25 0.76
C TYR A 195 9.17 -25.52 -0.65
N PRO A 196 10.49 -25.42 -0.89
CA PRO A 196 11.09 -25.56 -2.22
C PRO A 196 10.92 -26.97 -2.81
N GLY A 197 10.72 -28.00 -1.98
CA GLY A 197 10.40 -29.36 -2.40
C GLY A 197 8.92 -29.60 -2.74
N GLY A 198 8.08 -28.57 -2.65
CA GLY A 198 6.64 -28.65 -2.81
C GLY A 198 5.90 -28.82 -1.47
N LEU A 199 4.58 -28.64 -1.53
CA LEU A 199 3.67 -28.85 -0.40
C LEU A 199 3.20 -30.30 -0.34
N ASP A 200 2.75 -30.73 0.84
CA ASP A 200 1.90 -31.92 0.92
C ASP A 200 0.68 -31.70 0.00
N PRO A 201 0.33 -32.65 -0.87
CA PRO A 201 -0.80 -32.52 -1.79
C PRO A 201 -2.10 -32.15 -1.07
N ARG A 202 -2.31 -32.59 0.17
CA ARG A 202 -3.49 -32.26 0.98
C ARG A 202 -3.57 -30.78 1.31
N ASP A 203 -2.43 -30.15 1.58
CA ASP A 203 -2.35 -28.71 1.84
C ASP A 203 -2.66 -27.91 0.58
N TRP A 204 -2.11 -28.34 -0.55
CA TRP A 204 -2.42 -27.68 -1.82
C TRP A 204 -3.91 -27.82 -2.20
N VAL A 205 -4.51 -28.99 -2.01
CA VAL A 205 -5.91 -29.24 -2.39
C VAL A 205 -6.87 -28.27 -1.70
N TRP A 206 -6.71 -28.01 -0.40
CA TRP A 206 -7.63 -27.08 0.28
C TRP A 206 -7.41 -25.62 -0.16
N MET A 207 -6.15 -25.20 -0.35
CA MET A 207 -5.82 -23.86 -0.84
C MET A 207 -6.41 -23.64 -2.23
N HIS A 208 -6.17 -24.59 -3.13
CA HIS A 208 -6.64 -24.54 -4.51
C HIS A 208 -8.17 -24.52 -4.59
N ARG A 209 -8.86 -25.39 -3.83
CA ARG A 209 -10.33 -25.41 -3.78
C ARG A 209 -10.91 -24.07 -3.34
N ARG A 210 -10.29 -23.40 -2.37
CA ARG A 210 -10.73 -22.08 -1.89
C ARG A 210 -10.44 -20.96 -2.88
N LEU A 211 -9.30 -21.02 -3.57
CA LEU A 211 -8.99 -20.09 -4.66
C LEU A 211 -10.01 -20.21 -5.81
N LEU A 212 -10.40 -21.44 -6.19
CA LEU A 212 -11.46 -21.65 -7.20
C LEU A 212 -12.80 -21.07 -6.77
N ARG A 213 -13.14 -21.11 -5.46
CA ARG A 213 -14.35 -20.45 -4.93
C ARG A 213 -14.28 -18.93 -5.06
N ALA A 214 -13.13 -18.33 -4.75
CA ALA A 214 -12.92 -16.90 -4.95
C ALA A 214 -13.09 -16.49 -6.42
N LEU A 215 -12.51 -17.26 -7.34
CA LEU A 215 -12.64 -16.99 -8.78
C LEU A 215 -14.08 -17.16 -9.28
N ALA A 216 -14.77 -18.23 -8.87
CA ALA A 216 -16.17 -18.44 -9.23
C ALA A 216 -17.08 -17.31 -8.72
N ALA A 217 -16.82 -16.82 -7.51
CA ALA A 217 -17.54 -15.69 -6.93
C ALA A 217 -17.30 -14.38 -7.68
N ALA A 218 -16.05 -14.10 -8.06
CA ALA A 218 -15.73 -12.94 -8.89
C ALA A 218 -16.42 -13.00 -10.26
N HIS A 219 -16.39 -14.17 -10.92
CA HIS A 219 -17.06 -14.36 -12.20
C HIS A 219 -18.59 -14.20 -12.08
N ARG A 220 -19.19 -14.67 -10.99
CA ARG A 220 -20.62 -14.44 -10.71
C ARG A 220 -20.94 -12.95 -10.56
N ALA A 221 -20.02 -12.16 -10.03
CA ALA A 221 -20.13 -10.70 -9.95
C ALA A 221 -19.79 -9.99 -11.28
N GLY A 222 -19.45 -10.73 -12.34
CA GLY A 222 -19.09 -10.18 -13.65
C GLY A 222 -17.64 -9.70 -13.76
N TRP A 223 -16.77 -10.03 -12.81
CA TRP A 223 -15.38 -9.58 -12.77
C TRP A 223 -14.39 -10.71 -13.05
N VAL A 224 -13.37 -10.40 -13.84
CA VAL A 224 -12.20 -11.27 -14.09
C VAL A 224 -10.98 -10.65 -13.40
N HIS A 225 -10.27 -11.43 -12.58
CA HIS A 225 -9.15 -10.94 -11.78
C HIS A 225 -7.92 -10.51 -12.59
N THR A 226 -7.64 -11.19 -13.72
CA THR A 226 -6.49 -11.04 -14.65
C THR A 226 -5.07 -11.21 -14.08
N ALA A 227 -4.87 -11.10 -12.77
CA ALA A 227 -3.55 -11.15 -12.14
C ALA A 227 -3.45 -12.23 -11.04
N VAL A 228 -3.91 -13.45 -11.31
CA VAL A 228 -3.82 -14.57 -10.34
C VAL A 228 -2.35 -15.04 -10.27
N THR A 229 -1.62 -14.50 -9.29
CA THR A 229 -0.19 -14.77 -9.05
C THR A 229 0.02 -15.21 -7.61
N ALA A 230 1.18 -15.82 -7.33
CA ALA A 230 1.50 -16.28 -5.97
C ALA A 230 1.58 -15.12 -4.95
N ASP A 231 1.94 -13.91 -5.38
CA ASP A 231 1.97 -12.71 -4.53
C ASP A 231 0.58 -12.17 -4.20
N ASN A 232 -0.43 -12.49 -5.02
CA ASN A 232 -1.80 -12.03 -4.88
C ASN A 232 -2.71 -13.03 -4.14
N VAL A 233 -2.22 -14.22 -3.83
CA VAL A 233 -2.98 -15.22 -3.05
C VAL A 233 -2.44 -15.22 -1.62
N LEU A 234 -3.23 -14.68 -0.69
CA LEU A 234 -2.89 -14.67 0.73
C LEU A 234 -3.46 -15.92 1.40
N ILE A 235 -2.62 -16.59 2.18
CA ILE A 235 -2.91 -17.81 2.91
C ILE A 235 -2.84 -17.50 4.39
N HIS A 236 -3.87 -17.85 5.15
CA HIS A 236 -3.80 -17.86 6.61
C HIS A 236 -3.64 -19.31 7.07
N PRO A 237 -2.43 -19.78 7.41
CA PRO A 237 -2.18 -21.20 7.67
C PRO A 237 -3.01 -21.75 8.83
N GLU A 238 -3.03 -21.04 9.96
CA GLU A 238 -3.72 -21.50 11.17
C GLU A 238 -5.24 -21.59 11.04
N ARG A 239 -5.85 -20.71 10.22
CA ARG A 239 -7.31 -20.63 10.03
C ARG A 239 -7.77 -21.23 8.71
N HIS A 240 -6.86 -21.81 7.93
CA HIS A 240 -7.09 -22.27 6.57
C HIS A 240 -7.80 -21.23 5.69
N GLY A 241 -7.42 -19.96 5.85
CA GLY A 241 -7.94 -18.84 5.08
C GLY A 241 -7.26 -18.73 3.72
N VAL A 242 -8.02 -18.32 2.70
CA VAL A 242 -7.48 -17.91 1.40
C VAL A 242 -8.15 -16.60 1.02
N VAL A 243 -7.37 -15.57 0.76
CA VAL A 243 -7.85 -14.30 0.22
C VAL A 243 -7.17 -14.04 -1.12
N LEU A 244 -7.95 -13.82 -2.17
CA LEU A 244 -7.47 -13.35 -3.45
C LEU A 244 -7.41 -11.82 -3.42
N ALA A 245 -6.21 -11.27 -3.27
CA ALA A 245 -5.90 -9.85 -3.34
C ALA A 245 -5.43 -9.44 -4.74
N GLY A 246 -5.10 -8.16 -4.96
CA GLY A 246 -4.47 -7.72 -6.21
C GLY A 246 -5.43 -7.32 -7.34
N TRP A 247 -6.60 -6.79 -6.99
CA TRP A 247 -7.70 -6.46 -7.91
C TRP A 247 -7.49 -5.23 -8.80
N SER A 248 -6.33 -4.57 -8.76
CA SER A 248 -6.07 -3.34 -9.54
C SER A 248 -6.07 -3.55 -11.05
N PHE A 249 -5.91 -4.78 -11.52
CA PHE A 249 -5.96 -5.13 -12.94
C PHE A 249 -7.25 -5.87 -13.32
N ALA A 250 -8.22 -5.95 -12.41
CA ALA A 250 -9.49 -6.62 -12.69
C ALA A 250 -10.25 -5.91 -13.82
N THR A 251 -10.99 -6.70 -14.59
CA THR A 251 -11.76 -6.22 -15.74
C THR A 251 -13.13 -6.91 -15.80
N ARG A 252 -14.04 -6.36 -16.59
CA ARG A 252 -15.40 -6.84 -16.82
C ARG A 252 -15.81 -6.61 -18.26
#